data_AF-A0A059WNI9-F1
#
_entry.id   AF-A0A059WNI9-F1
#
_cell.length_a   1.000
_cell.length_b   1.000
_cell.length_c   1.000
_cell.angle_alpha   90.00
_cell.angle_beta   90.00
_cell.angle_gamma   90.00
#
_symmetry.space_group_name_H-M   'P 1'
#
loop_
_entity.id
_entity.type
_entity.pdbx_description
1 polymer ?
#
loop_
_entity_poly.entity_id
_entity_poly.type
_entity_poly.pdbx_seq_one_letter_code
_entity_poly.pdbx_strand_id
1 'polypeptide(L)'
;TGGTLNLATLGTTHLNVIANTNPSLVGSVRFAYDANTNFKTETGAPYTIAGDTNGDYLSWTPTLGAHTIKATPYTGSNASGTAGAAMTIDFNVINQANTAPTVNAGPDRHIVLPDSVILDGNADDAGGSVETVWEKVSGPGDVVFGNNENIDTTATFSAPGTYVLK
;
A
#
# COMPACT_ATOMS: atom_id res chain seq x y z
N THR A 1 -1.95 -1.45 -17.42
CA THR A 1 -1.00 -1.25 -16.31
C THR A 1 -1.44 -2.16 -15.19
N GLY A 2 -0.59 -3.08 -14.78
CA GLY A 2 -0.97 -4.06 -13.75
C GLY A 2 -1.07 -3.41 -12.37
N GLY A 3 -2.08 -3.80 -11.60
CA GLY A 3 -2.27 -3.29 -10.23
C GLY A 3 -1.29 -3.92 -9.23
N THR A 4 -1.05 -3.29 -8.09
CA THR A 4 -0.28 -3.90 -6.99
C THR A 4 -1.23 -4.44 -5.93
N LEU A 5 -1.06 -5.71 -5.58
CA LEU A 5 -1.73 -6.35 -4.44
C LEU A 5 -0.74 -6.42 -3.27
N ASN A 6 -0.91 -5.58 -2.25
CA ASN A 6 -0.10 -5.64 -1.04
C ASN A 6 -0.79 -6.51 0.02
N LEU A 7 -0.28 -7.71 0.27
CA LEU A 7 -0.86 -8.63 1.26
C LEU A 7 -0.81 -8.07 2.68
N ALA A 8 0.18 -7.20 2.99
CA ALA A 8 0.33 -6.61 4.31
C ALA A 8 -0.83 -5.69 4.71
N THR A 9 -1.62 -5.20 3.74
CA THR A 9 -2.71 -4.26 3.99
C THR A 9 -4.09 -4.91 4.07
N LEU A 10 -4.21 -6.21 3.78
CA LEU A 10 -5.51 -6.88 3.62
C LEU A 10 -6.07 -7.50 4.91
N GLY A 11 -5.23 -7.68 5.94
CA GLY A 11 -5.61 -8.36 7.19
C GLY A 11 -5.99 -9.85 7.03
N THR A 12 -5.87 -10.40 5.81
CA THR A 12 -6.13 -11.80 5.48
C THR A 12 -5.25 -12.22 4.30
N THR A 13 -4.98 -13.52 4.21
CA THR A 13 -4.40 -14.15 3.02
C THR A 13 -5.42 -15.03 2.28
N HIS A 14 -6.63 -15.19 2.81
CA HIS A 14 -7.71 -15.98 2.19
C HIS A 14 -8.40 -15.13 1.12
N LEU A 15 -7.82 -15.05 -0.08
CA LEU A 15 -8.37 -14.27 -1.19
C LEU A 15 -9.12 -15.18 -2.17
N ASN A 16 -9.83 -14.57 -3.10
CA ASN A 16 -10.39 -15.23 -4.28
C ASN A 16 -10.63 -14.15 -5.35
N VAL A 17 -10.83 -14.56 -6.60
CA VAL A 17 -11.15 -13.67 -7.73
C VAL A 17 -12.42 -14.17 -8.37
N ILE A 18 -13.40 -13.29 -8.52
CA ILE A 18 -14.67 -13.57 -9.17
C ILE A 18 -14.62 -13.03 -10.60
N ALA A 19 -15.03 -13.85 -11.58
CA ALA A 19 -15.30 -13.40 -12.94
C ALA A 19 -16.78 -13.00 -13.05
N ASN A 20 -17.05 -11.70 -13.06
CA ASN A 20 -18.38 -11.18 -13.37
C ASN A 20 -18.58 -11.16 -14.89
N THR A 21 -19.58 -11.89 -15.39
CA THR A 21 -19.86 -12.00 -16.83
C THR A 21 -21.06 -11.16 -17.26
N ASN A 22 -21.19 -10.90 -18.56
CA ASN A 22 -22.41 -10.34 -19.17
C ASN A 22 -22.81 -11.19 -20.40
N PRO A 23 -23.92 -11.94 -20.36
CA PRO A 23 -24.88 -12.05 -19.25
C PRO A 23 -24.24 -12.62 -17.97
N SER A 24 -24.85 -12.36 -16.81
CA SER A 24 -24.34 -12.78 -15.49
C SER A 24 -24.27 -14.30 -15.31
N LEU A 25 -24.97 -15.06 -16.16
CA LEU A 25 -24.90 -16.51 -16.24
C LEU A 25 -24.41 -16.92 -17.63
N VAL A 26 -23.31 -17.67 -17.66
CA VAL A 26 -22.76 -18.33 -18.85
C VAL A 26 -22.64 -19.85 -18.60
N GLY A 27 -22.28 -20.63 -19.62
CA GLY A 27 -22.13 -22.08 -19.45
C GLY A 27 -20.94 -22.44 -18.57
N SER A 28 -19.84 -21.71 -18.68
CA SER A 28 -18.69 -21.81 -17.77
C SER A 28 -17.71 -20.65 -17.94
N VAL A 29 -16.77 -20.51 -17.01
CA VAL A 29 -15.60 -19.64 -17.14
C VAL A 29 -14.33 -20.46 -16.94
N ARG A 30 -13.39 -20.35 -17.88
CA ARG A 30 -12.03 -20.91 -17.74
C ARG A 30 -11.09 -19.81 -17.27
N PHE A 31 -10.44 -20.05 -16.13
CA PHE A 31 -9.35 -19.25 -15.62
C PHE A 31 -8.01 -19.86 -16.05
N ALA A 32 -7.15 -19.02 -16.60
CA ALA A 32 -5.72 -19.24 -16.67
C ALA A 32 -5.02 -18.39 -15.60
N TYR A 33 -3.95 -18.92 -15.04
CA TYR A 33 -3.10 -18.26 -14.06
C TYR A 33 -1.63 -18.45 -14.46
N ASP A 34 -0.97 -17.34 -14.78
CA ASP A 34 0.39 -17.29 -15.32
C ASP A 34 0.55 -18.23 -16.53
N ALA A 35 1.53 -19.12 -16.50
CA ALA A 35 1.78 -20.10 -17.55
C ALA A 35 0.72 -21.23 -17.60
N ASN A 36 -0.08 -21.42 -16.53
CA ASN A 36 -1.12 -22.44 -16.51
C ASN A 36 -2.38 -21.93 -17.21
N THR A 37 -2.51 -22.28 -18.50
CA THR A 37 -3.64 -21.89 -19.35
C THR A 37 -4.98 -22.53 -18.96
N ASN A 38 -4.96 -23.57 -18.13
CA ASN A 38 -6.13 -24.34 -17.71
C ASN A 38 -6.18 -24.48 -16.18
N PHE A 39 -5.92 -23.38 -15.47
CA PHE A 39 -5.83 -23.38 -14.01
C PHE A 39 -7.12 -23.85 -13.34
N LYS A 40 -8.28 -23.36 -13.80
CA LYS A 40 -9.59 -23.74 -13.28
C LYS A 40 -10.68 -23.56 -14.32
N THR A 41 -11.69 -24.41 -14.32
CA THR A 41 -12.94 -24.19 -15.07
C THR A 41 -14.12 -24.26 -14.11
N GLU A 42 -14.86 -23.17 -14.01
CA GLU A 42 -16.07 -23.07 -13.18
C GLU A 42 -17.32 -23.16 -14.06
N THR A 43 -18.23 -24.06 -13.73
CA THR A 43 -19.49 -24.29 -14.49
C THR A 43 -20.71 -23.74 -13.75
N GLY A 44 -20.61 -23.47 -12.45
CA GLY A 44 -21.65 -22.81 -11.66
C GLY A 44 -21.29 -21.36 -11.38
N ALA A 45 -22.27 -20.46 -11.44
CA ALA A 45 -22.09 -19.14 -10.84
C ALA A 45 -22.22 -19.28 -9.30
N PRO A 46 -21.42 -18.56 -8.51
CA PRO A 46 -20.41 -17.57 -8.91
C PRO A 46 -19.13 -18.19 -9.49
N TYR A 47 -18.62 -17.64 -10.59
CA TYR A 47 -17.39 -18.15 -11.22
C TYR A 47 -16.16 -17.59 -10.51
N THR A 48 -15.47 -18.41 -9.72
CA THR A 48 -14.32 -17.97 -8.93
C THR A 48 -13.06 -18.77 -9.25
N ILE A 49 -11.88 -18.15 -9.11
CA ILE A 49 -10.62 -18.78 -9.55
C ILE A 49 -10.25 -20.02 -8.73
N ALA A 50 -10.66 -20.09 -7.47
CA ALA A 50 -10.52 -21.30 -6.64
C ALA A 50 -11.78 -22.17 -6.58
N GLY A 51 -12.93 -21.66 -7.03
CA GLY A 51 -14.24 -22.27 -6.82
C GLY A 51 -14.84 -21.91 -5.45
N ASP A 52 -16.06 -22.39 -5.23
CA ASP A 52 -16.80 -22.23 -3.99
C ASP A 52 -17.43 -23.55 -3.55
N THR A 53 -17.86 -23.62 -2.29
CA THR A 53 -18.65 -24.72 -1.76
C THR A 53 -19.84 -24.13 -1.00
N ASN A 54 -21.05 -24.35 -1.53
CA ASN A 54 -22.29 -23.81 -0.97
C ASN A 54 -22.26 -22.27 -0.81
N GLY A 55 -21.62 -21.56 -1.75
CA GLY A 55 -21.46 -20.11 -1.69
C GLY A 55 -20.33 -19.61 -0.79
N ASP A 56 -19.62 -20.50 -0.08
CA ASP A 56 -18.38 -20.16 0.62
C ASP A 56 -17.19 -20.25 -0.34
N TYR A 57 -16.46 -19.16 -0.50
CA TYR A 57 -15.38 -19.05 -1.47
C TYR A 57 -14.14 -19.78 -0.97
N LEU A 58 -13.64 -20.70 -1.78
CA LEU A 58 -12.40 -21.39 -1.47
C LEU A 58 -11.25 -20.39 -1.51
N SER A 59 -10.33 -20.54 -0.56
CA SER A 59 -9.21 -19.64 -0.42
C SER A 59 -8.17 -19.88 -1.50
N TRP A 60 -7.68 -18.77 -2.05
CA TRP A 60 -6.58 -18.69 -2.98
C TRP A 60 -5.69 -17.52 -2.59
N THR A 61 -4.39 -17.75 -2.53
CA THR A 61 -3.41 -16.69 -2.28
C THR A 61 -2.36 -16.78 -3.37
N PRO A 62 -2.20 -15.75 -4.22
CA PRO A 62 -1.10 -15.73 -5.17
C PRO A 62 0.23 -15.61 -4.44
N THR A 63 1.29 -16.12 -5.05
CA THR A 63 2.66 -15.94 -4.55
C THR A 63 3.11 -14.48 -4.70
N LEU A 64 4.24 -14.12 -4.10
CA LEU A 64 4.86 -12.81 -4.34
C LEU A 64 5.41 -12.74 -5.77
N GLY A 65 5.29 -11.57 -6.40
CA GLY A 65 5.79 -11.29 -7.74
C GLY A 65 4.69 -10.99 -8.76
N ALA A 66 5.10 -10.93 -10.02
CA ALA A 66 4.22 -10.59 -11.14
C ALA A 66 3.37 -11.79 -11.55
N HIS A 67 2.07 -11.53 -11.74
CA HIS A 67 1.06 -12.52 -12.06
C HIS A 67 0.10 -12.02 -13.12
N THR A 68 -0.44 -12.97 -13.88
CA THR A 68 -1.49 -12.72 -14.88
C THR A 68 -2.64 -13.69 -14.66
N ILE A 69 -3.86 -13.17 -14.55
CA ILE A 69 -5.08 -13.98 -14.61
C ILE A 69 -5.81 -13.67 -15.91
N LYS A 70 -6.22 -14.71 -16.63
CA LYS A 70 -7.11 -14.58 -17.79
C LYS A 70 -8.37 -15.40 -17.56
N ALA A 71 -9.53 -14.75 -17.61
CA ALA A 71 -10.84 -15.39 -17.53
C ALA A 71 -11.52 -15.39 -18.91
N THR A 72 -11.91 -16.56 -19.40
CA THR A 72 -12.60 -16.73 -20.68
C THR A 72 -13.96 -17.37 -20.45
N PRO A 73 -15.09 -16.69 -20.72
CA PRO A 73 -16.41 -17.28 -20.61
C PRO A 73 -16.70 -18.19 -21.81
N TYR A 74 -17.54 -19.20 -21.61
CA TYR A 74 -17.97 -20.16 -22.61
C TYR A 74 -19.48 -20.35 -22.54
N THR A 75 -20.12 -20.55 -23.69
CA THR A 75 -21.58 -20.76 -23.74
C THR A 75 -22.01 -22.13 -23.20
N GLY A 76 -21.13 -23.14 -23.24
CA GLY A 76 -21.37 -24.47 -22.70
C GLY A 76 -20.62 -24.72 -21.39
N SER A 77 -20.98 -25.80 -20.69
CA SER A 77 -20.31 -26.25 -19.48
C SER A 77 -18.89 -26.76 -19.76
N ASN A 78 -18.02 -26.79 -18.73
CA ASN A 78 -16.66 -27.33 -18.85
C ASN A 78 -15.83 -26.72 -20.00
N ALA A 79 -15.98 -25.42 -20.22
CA ALA A 79 -15.34 -24.66 -21.30
C ALA A 79 -15.61 -25.24 -22.70
N SER A 80 -16.85 -25.68 -22.94
CA SER A 80 -17.36 -26.12 -24.23
C SER A 80 -18.21 -25.05 -24.92
N GLY A 81 -18.57 -25.27 -26.18
CA GLY A 81 -19.33 -24.28 -26.96
C GLY A 81 -18.47 -23.11 -27.43
N THR A 82 -19.09 -21.95 -27.61
CA THR A 82 -18.43 -20.75 -28.14
C THR A 82 -17.71 -20.02 -27.00
N ALA A 83 -16.42 -19.74 -27.19
CA ALA A 83 -15.68 -18.86 -26.29
C ALA A 83 -16.10 -17.40 -26.49
N GLY A 84 -16.41 -16.71 -25.40
CA GLY A 84 -16.61 -15.27 -25.40
C GLY A 84 -15.30 -14.48 -25.31
N ALA A 85 -15.42 -13.15 -25.22
CA ALA A 85 -14.26 -12.29 -25.04
C ALA A 85 -13.59 -12.55 -23.69
N ALA A 86 -12.29 -12.84 -23.72
CA ALA A 86 -11.51 -13.04 -22.51
C ALA A 86 -11.09 -11.70 -21.89
N MET A 87 -11.09 -11.63 -20.56
CA MET A 87 -10.47 -10.54 -19.82
C MET A 87 -9.17 -11.01 -19.21
N THR A 88 -8.15 -10.15 -19.27
CA THR A 88 -6.83 -10.41 -18.67
C THR A 88 -6.53 -9.30 -17.68
N ILE A 89 -6.07 -9.68 -16.50
CA ILE A 89 -5.54 -8.77 -15.50
C ILE A 89 -4.09 -9.15 -15.22
N ASP A 90 -3.22 -8.16 -15.25
CA ASP A 90 -1.85 -8.26 -14.76
C ASP A 90 -1.78 -7.59 -13.39
N PHE A 91 -1.04 -8.17 -12.47
CA PHE A 91 -0.83 -7.58 -11.15
C PHE A 91 0.50 -8.03 -10.55
N ASN A 92 1.02 -7.25 -9.61
CA ASN A 92 2.20 -7.61 -8.84
C ASN A 92 1.82 -7.77 -7.37
N VAL A 93 2.22 -8.88 -6.77
CA VAL A 93 1.93 -9.19 -5.37
C VAL A 93 3.15 -8.89 -4.53
N ILE A 94 2.95 -8.06 -3.52
CA ILE A 94 3.97 -7.70 -2.53
C ILE A 94 3.46 -8.00 -1.13
N ASN A 95 4.38 -8.08 -0.17
CA ASN A 95 4.03 -8.15 1.25
C ASN A 95 4.95 -7.20 2.01
N GLN A 96 4.64 -5.91 1.90
CA GLN A 96 5.44 -4.83 2.49
C GLN A 96 4.58 -4.06 3.47
N ALA A 97 4.90 -4.19 4.77
CA ALA A 97 4.26 -3.39 5.80
C ALA A 97 4.62 -1.92 5.62
N ASN A 98 3.66 -1.03 5.90
CA ASN A 98 3.97 0.39 6.05
C ASN A 98 4.83 0.56 7.31
N THR A 99 5.98 1.21 7.18
CA THR A 99 6.81 1.59 8.32
C THR A 99 6.54 3.06 8.61
N ALA A 100 6.39 3.42 9.89
CA ALA A 100 6.24 4.83 10.24
C ALA A 100 7.54 5.59 9.98
N PRO A 101 7.47 6.87 9.58
CA PRO A 101 8.67 7.69 9.48
C PRO A 101 9.34 7.82 10.83
N THR A 102 10.67 7.96 10.82
CA THR A 102 11.46 8.30 12.00
C THR A 102 11.88 9.76 11.91
N VAL A 103 11.91 10.46 13.05
CA VAL A 103 12.35 11.86 13.14
C VAL A 103 13.26 12.04 14.33
N ASN A 104 14.31 12.84 14.17
CA ASN A 104 15.26 13.18 15.21
C ASN A 104 15.65 14.65 15.08
N ALA A 105 15.45 15.41 16.16
CA ALA A 105 15.72 16.84 16.23
C ALA A 105 17.23 17.21 16.33
N GLY A 106 18.10 16.21 16.38
CA GLY A 106 19.54 16.39 16.62
C GLY A 106 19.89 16.44 18.12
N PRO A 107 21.17 16.66 18.45
CA PRO A 107 21.63 16.72 19.83
C PRO A 107 21.20 18.03 20.54
N ASP A 108 21.14 17.99 21.87
CA ASP A 108 20.92 19.18 22.69
C ASP A 108 21.94 20.28 22.36
N ARG A 109 21.47 21.53 22.34
CA ARG A 109 22.28 22.70 22.01
C ARG A 109 22.36 23.65 23.20
N HIS A 110 23.52 24.26 23.37
CA HIS A 110 23.76 25.34 24.31
C HIS A 110 24.26 26.56 23.55
N ILE A 111 23.59 27.70 23.74
CA ILE A 111 23.92 28.97 23.10
C ILE A 111 23.88 30.09 24.15
N VAL A 112 24.48 31.23 23.84
CA VAL A 112 24.42 32.44 24.69
C VAL A 112 23.62 33.49 23.93
N LEU A 113 22.63 34.10 24.59
CA LEU A 113 21.81 35.12 23.95
C LEU A 113 22.66 36.37 23.59
N PRO A 114 22.35 37.04 22.47
CA PRO A 114 21.18 36.84 21.60
C PRO A 114 21.42 35.92 20.39
N ASP A 115 22.42 35.03 20.43
CA ASP A 115 22.78 34.19 19.29
C ASP A 115 21.63 33.26 18.86
N SER A 116 21.61 32.89 17.58
CA SER A 116 20.71 31.87 17.05
C SER A 116 21.31 30.47 17.22
N VAL A 117 20.46 29.46 17.36
CA VAL A 117 20.85 28.05 17.24
C VAL A 117 20.61 27.56 15.81
N ILE A 118 21.52 26.73 15.30
CA ILE A 118 21.29 25.94 14.09
C ILE A 118 20.61 24.64 14.51
N LEU A 119 19.46 24.36 13.91
CA LEU A 119 18.73 23.10 14.02
C LEU A 119 19.05 22.28 12.77
N ASP A 120 19.49 21.05 13.01
CA ASP A 120 19.98 20.10 12.01
C ASP A 120 19.33 18.77 12.38
N GLY A 121 18.11 18.59 11.90
CA GLY A 121 17.28 17.42 12.16
C GLY A 121 17.43 16.39 11.05
N ASN A 122 17.03 15.15 11.31
CA ASN A 122 16.86 14.16 10.25
C ASN A 122 15.48 13.51 10.33
N ALA A 123 14.93 13.19 9.16
CA ALA A 123 13.72 12.42 9.02
C ALA A 123 13.90 11.38 7.93
N ASP A 124 13.43 10.17 8.16
CA ASP A 124 13.51 9.04 7.22
C ASP A 124 12.17 8.30 7.13
N ASP A 125 11.72 8.03 5.91
CA ASP A 125 10.50 7.29 5.58
C ASP A 125 10.78 6.20 4.54
N ALA A 126 11.94 5.54 4.62
CA ALA A 126 12.28 4.39 3.77
C ALA A 126 12.07 4.65 2.25
N GLY A 127 12.37 5.87 1.80
CA GLY A 127 12.20 6.31 0.41
C GLY A 127 10.90 7.05 0.09
N GLY A 128 10.03 7.27 1.07
CA GLY A 128 8.90 8.20 1.00
C GLY A 128 9.30 9.66 1.14
N SER A 129 8.31 10.56 1.03
CA SER A 129 8.48 12.00 1.26
C SER A 129 7.98 12.33 2.66
N VAL A 130 8.78 13.02 3.46
CA VAL A 130 8.40 13.48 4.80
C VAL A 130 8.22 14.99 4.80
N GLU A 131 7.09 15.44 5.32
CA GLU A 131 6.88 16.84 5.69
C GLU A 131 7.30 17.04 7.15
N THR A 132 8.08 18.08 7.43
CA THR A 132 8.60 18.38 8.78
C THR A 132 8.12 19.74 9.24
N VAL A 133 7.81 19.89 10.53
CA VAL A 133 7.47 21.17 11.14
C VAL A 133 8.09 21.27 12.51
N TRP A 134 8.89 22.31 12.73
CA TRP A 134 9.42 22.67 14.04
C TRP A 134 8.37 23.40 14.89
N GLU A 135 8.23 22.96 16.13
CA GLU A 135 7.35 23.60 17.11
C GLU A 135 8.03 23.71 18.48
N LYS A 136 7.80 24.82 19.18
CA LYS A 136 8.15 24.94 20.60
C LYS A 136 7.17 24.12 21.45
N VAL A 137 7.68 23.13 22.16
CA VAL A 137 6.90 22.34 23.13
C VAL A 137 6.84 23.03 24.49
N SER A 138 7.99 23.52 24.98
CA SER A 138 8.07 24.22 26.28
C SER A 138 9.26 25.18 26.35
N GLY A 139 9.26 26.07 27.35
CA GLY A 139 10.35 27.03 27.62
C GLY A 139 9.84 28.41 28.04
N PRO A 140 10.71 29.24 28.65
CA PRO A 140 10.32 30.48 29.35
C PRO A 140 9.96 31.68 28.46
N GLY A 141 10.30 31.66 27.17
CA GLY A 141 10.01 32.75 26.23
C GLY A 141 9.54 32.23 24.87
N ASP A 142 9.43 33.10 23.88
CA ASP A 142 9.04 32.73 22.51
C ASP A 142 10.21 32.18 21.72
N VAL A 143 9.89 31.35 20.72
CA VAL A 143 10.86 30.81 19.75
C VAL A 143 10.45 31.28 18.36
N VAL A 144 11.39 31.87 17.64
CA VAL A 144 11.19 32.26 16.23
C VAL A 144 12.11 31.40 15.37
N PHE A 145 11.51 30.62 14.48
CA PHE A 145 12.21 29.78 13.51
C PHE A 145 12.45 30.58 12.22
N GLY A 146 13.60 30.37 11.55
CA GLY A 146 13.88 30.97 10.25
C GLY A 146 12.91 30.48 9.18
N ASN A 147 12.75 29.17 9.08
CA ASN A 147 11.66 28.48 8.38
C ASN A 147 11.33 27.21 9.19
N ASN A 148 10.12 27.12 9.75
CA ASN A 148 9.77 25.96 10.57
C ASN A 148 9.46 24.71 9.76
N GLU A 149 9.21 24.81 8.46
CA GLU A 149 8.93 23.67 7.58
C GLU A 149 10.21 23.00 7.06
N ASN A 150 11.37 23.67 7.18
CA ASN A 150 12.65 23.11 6.79
C ASN A 150 13.30 22.39 7.98
N ILE A 151 13.69 21.14 7.77
CA ILE A 151 14.34 20.31 8.79
C ILE A 151 15.68 20.91 9.25
N ASP A 152 16.39 21.56 8.32
CA ASP A 152 17.60 22.34 8.57
C ASP A 152 17.25 23.82 8.61
N THR A 153 17.27 24.40 9.80
CA THR A 153 16.80 25.77 10.01
C THR A 153 17.54 26.44 11.17
N THR A 154 17.15 27.67 11.48
CA THR A 154 17.65 28.37 12.67
C THR A 154 16.50 28.69 13.61
N ALA A 155 16.81 28.83 14.89
CA ALA A 155 15.88 29.32 15.89
C ALA A 155 16.52 30.40 16.78
N THR A 156 15.70 31.36 17.20
CA THR A 156 16.06 32.41 18.15
C THR A 156 15.09 32.42 19.32
N PHE A 157 15.56 32.88 20.49
CA PHE A 157 14.83 32.77 21.75
C PHE A 157 14.73 34.13 22.45
N SER A 158 13.57 34.45 23.01
CA SER A 158 13.35 35.77 23.64
C SER A 158 13.79 35.88 25.10
N ALA A 159 14.08 34.76 25.77
CA ALA A 159 14.46 34.72 27.18
C ALA A 159 15.48 33.60 27.47
N PRO A 160 16.35 33.75 28.49
CA PRO A 160 17.26 32.68 28.91
C PRO A 160 16.50 31.54 29.60
N GLY A 161 16.90 30.30 29.33
CA GLY A 161 16.44 29.11 30.04
C GLY A 161 16.43 27.87 29.14
N THR A 162 15.85 26.77 29.64
CA THR A 162 15.74 25.51 28.90
C THR A 162 14.46 25.50 28.04
N TYR A 163 14.60 25.09 26.79
CA TYR A 163 13.51 24.94 25.82
C TYR A 163 13.46 23.50 25.32
N VAL A 164 12.25 23.03 25.02
CA VAL A 164 12.03 21.77 24.30
C VAL A 164 11.38 22.12 22.97
N LEU A 165 12.00 21.67 21.88
CA LEU A 165 11.50 21.77 20.51
C LEU A 165 11.19 20.37 20.00
N LYS A 166 10.25 20.24 19.07
CA LYS A 166 9.95 19.00 18.34
C LYS A 166 9.83 19.29 16.85
#